data_AF-A0A7C5LV00-F1
#
_entry.id   AF-A0A7C5LV00-F1
#
_cell.length_a   1.000
_cell.length_b   1.000
_cell.length_c   1.000
_cell.angle_alpha   90.00
_cell.angle_beta   90.00
_cell.angle_gamma   90.00
#
_symmetry.space_group_name_H-M   'P 1'
#
loop_
_entity.id
_entity.type
_entity.pdbx_description
1 polymer ?
#
loop_
_entity_poly.entity_id
_entity_poly.type
_entity_poly.pdbx_seq_one_letter_code
_entity_poly.pdbx_strand_id
1 'polypeptide(L)'
;DALFLVAGFCAPDPEALLDVNATCRAFAASKERLAEADLQGAAFCDAITAIFGHALPALAYPVAVGRAAALEGLPLRLTVAAYLHAFAANLVAAGTRLIPIGQTEGQRLVRALQPLCGGLAGRAVASTLDDLSATTFLADIAAMQHETQYSRIFRT
;
A
#
# COMPACT_ATOMS: atom_id res chain seq x y z
N ASP A 1 -4.05 3.52 2.54
CA ASP A 1 -3.32 2.23 2.57
C ASP A 1 -3.15 1.61 3.94
N ALA A 2 -2.39 2.20 4.87
CA ALA A 2 -2.11 1.55 6.16
C ALA A 2 -3.39 1.17 6.94
N LEU A 3 -4.41 2.03 6.95
CA LEU A 3 -5.72 1.72 7.55
C LEU A 3 -6.44 0.57 6.85
N PHE A 4 -6.39 0.50 5.51
CA PHE A 4 -6.97 -0.62 4.75
C PHE A 4 -6.22 -1.93 4.99
N LEU A 5 -4.90 -1.88 5.21
CA LEU A 5 -4.12 -3.04 5.63
C LEU A 5 -4.56 -3.50 7.02
N VAL A 6 -4.68 -2.60 7.99
CA VAL A 6 -5.18 -2.93 9.33
C VAL A 6 -6.58 -3.54 9.26
N ALA A 7 -7.50 -2.91 8.51
CA ALA A 7 -8.86 -3.41 8.35
C ALA A 7 -8.89 -4.79 7.66
N GLY A 8 -8.09 -5.02 6.62
CA GLY A 8 -7.98 -6.31 5.95
C GLY A 8 -7.39 -7.40 6.85
N PHE A 9 -6.46 -7.04 7.74
CA PHE A 9 -5.93 -7.94 8.76
C PHE A 9 -7.00 -8.31 9.80
N CYS A 10 -7.78 -7.34 10.25
CA CYS A 10 -8.78 -7.49 11.30
C CYS A 10 -10.15 -8.00 10.79
N ALA A 11 -10.32 -8.22 9.48
CA ALA A 11 -11.59 -8.66 8.91
C ALA A 11 -12.03 -10.01 9.50
N PRO A 12 -13.19 -10.08 10.17
CA PRO A 12 -13.64 -11.27 10.91
C PRO A 12 -14.06 -12.42 9.99
N ASP A 13 -14.56 -12.10 8.82
CA ASP A 13 -15.11 -13.06 7.85
C ASP A 13 -14.86 -12.59 6.40
N PRO A 14 -15.14 -13.45 5.41
CA PRO A 14 -14.93 -13.11 4.01
C PRO A 14 -15.80 -11.95 3.50
N GLU A 15 -17.00 -11.74 4.06
CA GLU A 15 -17.90 -10.67 3.64
C GLU A 15 -17.35 -9.30 4.05
N ALA A 16 -16.98 -9.17 5.33
CA ALA A 16 -16.34 -7.97 5.86
C ALA A 16 -15.02 -7.66 5.13
N LEU A 17 -14.25 -8.69 4.74
CA LEU A 17 -13.03 -8.50 3.95
C LEU A 17 -13.32 -7.89 2.57
N LEU A 18 -14.39 -8.33 1.91
CA LEU A 18 -14.81 -7.79 0.62
C LEU A 18 -15.36 -6.36 0.74
N ASP A 19 -16.03 -6.03 1.84
CA ASP A 19 -16.47 -4.66 2.12
C ASP A 19 -15.30 -3.70 2.35
N VAL A 20 -14.29 -4.13 3.11
CA VAL A 20 -13.03 -3.39 3.26
C VAL A 20 -12.37 -3.18 1.91
N ASN A 21 -12.34 -4.23 1.07
CA ASN A 21 -11.79 -4.15 -0.28
C ASN A 21 -12.55 -3.17 -1.18
N ALA A 22 -13.88 -3.22 -1.17
CA ALA A 22 -14.73 -2.31 -1.92
C ALA A 22 -14.50 -0.86 -1.48
N THR A 23 -14.40 -0.62 -0.17
CA THR A 23 -14.11 0.70 0.41
C THR A 23 -12.72 1.19 -0.03
N CYS A 24 -11.69 0.32 0.01
CA CYS A 24 -10.34 0.65 -0.45
C CYS A 24 -10.32 1.08 -1.92
N ARG A 25 -11.06 0.37 -2.77
CA ARG A 25 -11.17 0.68 -4.20
C ARG A 25 -11.93 1.97 -4.46
N ALA A 26 -13.02 2.20 -3.72
CA ALA A 26 -13.80 3.44 -3.80
C ALA A 26 -13.00 4.68 -3.35
N PHE A 27 -12.01 4.49 -2.48
CA PHE A 27 -11.15 5.57 -1.98
C PHE A 27 -10.04 5.98 -2.97
N ALA A 28 -9.87 5.27 -4.09
CA ALA A 28 -8.86 5.59 -5.07
C ALA A 28 -9.19 6.91 -5.80
N ALA A 29 -8.30 7.89 -5.70
CA ALA A 29 -8.54 9.23 -6.26
C ALA A 29 -8.53 9.28 -7.79
N SER A 30 -7.93 8.30 -8.48
CA SER A 30 -7.78 8.30 -9.93
C SER A 30 -7.92 6.89 -10.51
N LYS A 31 -8.15 6.81 -11.83
CA LYS A 31 -8.31 5.53 -12.53
C LYS A 31 -7.02 4.72 -12.50
N GLU A 32 -5.86 5.35 -12.70
CA GLU A 32 -4.57 4.69 -12.60
C GLU A 32 -4.26 4.24 -11.18
N ARG A 33 -4.64 5.03 -10.17
CA ARG A 33 -4.45 4.63 -8.76
C ARG A 33 -5.27 3.39 -8.41
N LEU A 34 -6.51 3.32 -8.88
CA LEU A 34 -7.35 2.14 -8.73
C LEU A 34 -6.75 0.93 -9.47
N ALA A 35 -6.36 1.11 -10.73
CA ALA A 35 -5.75 0.06 -11.53
C ALA A 35 -4.44 -0.47 -10.91
N GLU A 36 -3.61 0.42 -10.35
CA GLU A 36 -2.41 0.05 -9.63
C GLU A 36 -2.72 -0.85 -8.44
N ALA A 37 -3.64 -0.42 -7.57
CA ALA A 37 -4.02 -1.16 -6.37
C ALA A 37 -4.60 -2.53 -6.70
N ASP A 38 -5.48 -2.61 -7.72
CA ASP A 38 -6.09 -3.85 -8.19
C ASP A 38 -5.04 -4.80 -8.80
N LEU A 39 -4.16 -4.31 -9.68
CA LEU A 39 -3.17 -5.15 -10.36
C LEU A 39 -2.06 -5.65 -9.43
N GLN A 40 -1.53 -4.78 -8.56
CA GLN A 40 -0.54 -5.19 -7.56
C GLN A 40 -1.15 -6.18 -6.56
N GLY A 41 -2.39 -5.93 -6.15
CA GLY A 41 -3.11 -6.77 -5.22
C GLY A 41 -3.41 -8.16 -5.79
N ALA A 42 -3.93 -8.24 -7.01
CA ALA A 42 -4.15 -9.52 -7.69
C ALA A 42 -2.85 -10.33 -7.83
N ALA A 43 -1.76 -9.70 -8.30
CA ALA A 43 -0.46 -10.37 -8.41
C ALA A 43 0.08 -10.84 -7.06
N PHE A 44 -0.15 -10.08 -5.98
CA PHE A 44 0.22 -10.47 -4.63
C PHE A 44 -0.63 -11.66 -4.13
N CYS A 45 -1.95 -11.63 -4.33
CA CYS A 45 -2.85 -12.74 -3.99
C CYS A 45 -2.47 -14.04 -4.70
N ASP A 46 -2.14 -13.96 -6.00
CA ASP A 46 -1.66 -15.10 -6.79
C ASP A 46 -0.36 -15.67 -6.21
N ALA A 47 0.60 -14.80 -5.90
CA ALA A 47 1.87 -15.20 -5.30
C ALA A 47 1.70 -15.85 -3.91
N ILE A 48 0.85 -15.29 -3.06
CA ILE A 48 0.55 -15.86 -1.73
C ILE A 48 -0.14 -17.22 -1.86
N THR A 49 -1.11 -17.34 -2.76
CA THR A 49 -1.79 -18.61 -3.03
C THR A 49 -0.80 -19.67 -3.51
N ALA A 50 0.09 -19.31 -4.44
CA ALA A 50 1.05 -20.24 -5.03
C ALA A 50 2.16 -20.67 -4.06
N ILE A 51 2.65 -19.76 -3.19
CA ILE A 51 3.81 -20.01 -2.32
C ILE A 51 3.40 -20.55 -0.96
N PHE A 52 2.31 -20.01 -0.38
CA PHE A 52 1.89 -20.29 1.00
C PHE A 52 0.60 -21.15 1.06
N GLY A 53 -0.08 -21.35 -0.07
CA GLY A 53 -1.30 -22.18 -0.13
C GLY A 53 -2.56 -21.51 0.40
N HIS A 54 -2.49 -20.23 0.78
CA HIS A 54 -3.64 -19.44 1.21
C HIS A 54 -4.41 -18.91 0.01
N ALA A 55 -5.55 -19.51 -0.29
CA ALA A 55 -6.46 -19.01 -1.32
C ALA A 55 -7.03 -17.64 -0.91
N LEU A 56 -6.59 -16.59 -1.61
CA LEU A 56 -7.08 -15.23 -1.44
C LEU A 56 -7.91 -14.84 -2.67
N PRO A 57 -9.08 -14.20 -2.49
CA PRO A 57 -9.76 -13.57 -3.63
C PRO A 57 -8.90 -12.41 -4.17
N ALA A 58 -9.25 -11.90 -5.35
CA ALA A 58 -8.61 -10.69 -5.88
C ALA A 58 -8.95 -9.49 -4.97
N LEU A 59 -7.94 -9.03 -4.23
CA LEU A 59 -8.04 -7.91 -3.29
C LEU A 59 -7.11 -6.79 -3.74
N ALA A 60 -7.45 -5.54 -3.43
CA ALA A 60 -6.56 -4.41 -3.57
C ALA A 60 -5.33 -4.60 -2.67
N TYR A 61 -4.18 -4.14 -3.14
CA TYR A 61 -2.88 -4.44 -2.54
C TYR A 61 -2.77 -4.29 -1.01
N PRO A 62 -3.13 -3.15 -0.38
CA PRO A 62 -3.03 -3.03 1.08
C PRO A 62 -3.92 -4.03 1.82
N VAL A 63 -5.13 -4.31 1.31
CA VAL A 63 -6.08 -5.26 1.92
C VAL A 63 -5.55 -6.69 1.78
N ALA A 64 -5.00 -7.03 0.62
CA ALA A 64 -4.36 -8.32 0.34
C ALA A 64 -3.21 -8.61 1.31
N VAL A 65 -2.31 -7.63 1.51
CA VAL A 65 -1.19 -7.75 2.45
C VAL A 65 -1.68 -7.93 3.88
N GLY A 66 -2.68 -7.14 4.30
CA GLY A 66 -3.27 -7.24 5.63
C GLY A 66 -3.85 -8.64 5.88
N ARG A 67 -4.64 -9.15 4.94
CA ARG A 67 -5.25 -10.47 5.06
C ARG A 67 -4.22 -11.58 5.06
N ALA A 68 -3.24 -11.55 4.16
CA ALA A 68 -2.18 -12.55 4.11
C ALA A 68 -1.38 -12.59 5.41
N ALA A 69 -1.02 -11.43 5.97
CA ALA A 69 -0.30 -11.34 7.23
C ALA A 69 -1.10 -11.91 8.41
N ALA A 70 -2.44 -11.75 8.42
CA ALA A 70 -3.29 -12.36 9.45
C ALA A 70 -3.32 -13.89 9.33
N LEU A 71 -3.41 -14.43 8.12
CA LEU A 71 -3.39 -15.87 7.87
C LEU A 71 -2.05 -16.52 8.29
N GLU A 72 -0.94 -15.81 8.09
CA GLU A 72 0.40 -16.21 8.50
C GLU A 72 0.71 -15.92 9.98
N GLY A 73 -0.23 -15.35 10.74
CA GLY A 73 -0.04 -15.03 12.16
C GLY A 73 1.04 -13.98 12.44
N LEU A 74 1.31 -13.08 11.48
CA LEU A 74 2.35 -12.05 11.63
C LEU A 74 1.90 -10.93 12.59
N PRO A 75 2.82 -10.32 13.36
CA PRO A 75 2.48 -9.21 14.23
C PRO A 75 2.01 -7.98 13.45
N LEU A 76 0.73 -7.59 13.61
CA LEU A 76 0.09 -6.50 12.86
C LEU A 76 0.94 -5.22 12.78
N ARG A 77 1.43 -4.73 13.92
CA ARG A 77 2.23 -3.48 13.95
C ARG A 77 3.53 -3.61 13.15
N LEU A 78 4.16 -4.78 13.16
CA LEU A 78 5.38 -5.03 12.38
C LEU A 78 5.05 -5.10 10.88
N THR A 79 3.95 -5.76 10.51
CA THR A 79 3.44 -5.82 9.14
C THR A 79 3.19 -4.42 8.58
N VAL A 80 2.47 -3.56 9.31
CA VAL A 80 2.19 -2.18 8.88
C VAL A 80 3.49 -1.38 8.72
N ALA A 81 4.43 -1.51 9.67
CA ALA A 81 5.72 -0.81 9.60
C ALA A 81 6.55 -1.28 8.39
N ALA A 82 6.57 -2.59 8.11
CA ALA A 82 7.28 -3.16 6.96
C ALA A 82 6.65 -2.72 5.64
N TYR A 83 5.32 -2.70 5.54
CA TYR A 83 4.59 -2.18 4.36
C TYR A 83 4.95 -0.72 4.07
N LEU A 84 4.87 0.14 5.10
CA LEU A 84 5.21 1.56 4.97
C LEU A 84 6.68 1.77 4.59
N HIS A 85 7.58 0.99 5.18
CA HIS A 85 9.00 1.02 4.85
C HIS A 85 9.26 0.61 3.40
N ALA A 86 8.64 -0.47 2.92
CA ALA A 86 8.76 -0.93 1.55
C ALA A 86 8.21 0.11 0.56
N PHE A 87 7.07 0.72 0.88
CA PHE A 87 6.51 1.81 0.09
C PHE A 87 7.46 3.01 -0.01
N ALA A 88 8.00 3.47 1.12
CA ALA A 88 8.98 4.56 1.14
C ALA A 88 10.25 4.21 0.35
N ALA A 89 10.78 2.99 0.50
CA ALA A 89 11.95 2.53 -0.24
C ALA A 89 11.71 2.51 -1.75
N ASN A 90 10.51 2.10 -2.20
CA ASN A 90 10.13 2.15 -3.61
C ASN A 90 10.07 3.58 -4.16
N LEU A 91 9.52 4.53 -3.40
CA LEU A 91 9.53 5.95 -3.78
C LEU A 91 10.95 6.50 -3.89
N VAL A 92 11.84 6.16 -2.96
CA VAL A 92 13.24 6.56 -3.03
C VAL A 92 13.93 5.95 -4.25
N ALA A 93 13.69 4.67 -4.54
CA ALA A 93 14.23 4.00 -5.72
C ALA A 93 13.76 4.67 -7.02
N ALA A 94 12.48 5.06 -7.12
CA ALA A 94 11.99 5.87 -8.23
C ALA A 94 12.69 7.24 -8.28
N GLY A 95 12.83 7.90 -7.11
CA GLY A 95 13.56 9.15 -6.95
C GLY A 95 14.99 9.08 -7.47
N THR A 96 15.75 8.02 -7.20
CA THR A 96 17.13 7.85 -7.71
C THR A 96 17.23 7.75 -9.23
N ARG A 97 16.15 7.40 -9.92
CA ARG A 97 16.10 7.34 -11.38
C ARG A 97 15.66 8.65 -12.01
N LEU A 98 14.90 9.47 -11.27
CA LEU A 98 14.27 10.70 -11.76
C LEU A 98 15.02 11.98 -11.34
N ILE A 99 15.58 11.97 -10.15
CA ILE A 99 16.30 13.06 -9.50
C ILE A 99 17.73 12.51 -9.35
N PRO A 100 18.79 13.19 -9.82
CA PRO A 100 20.16 12.64 -9.86
C PRO A 100 20.78 12.53 -8.45
N ILE A 101 20.18 11.71 -7.59
CA ILE A 101 20.64 11.38 -6.25
C ILE A 101 21.44 10.08 -6.29
N GLY A 102 22.57 10.05 -5.58
CA GLY A 102 23.42 8.86 -5.50
C GLY A 102 22.77 7.73 -4.68
N GLN A 103 23.19 6.49 -4.92
CA GLN A 103 22.70 5.30 -4.20
C GLN A 103 22.83 5.43 -2.67
N THR A 104 23.97 5.95 -2.19
CA THR A 104 24.21 6.18 -0.76
C THR A 104 23.24 7.21 -0.18
N GLU A 105 22.93 8.28 -0.90
CA GLU A 105 21.95 9.28 -0.44
C GLU A 105 20.54 8.69 -0.39
N GLY A 106 20.18 7.85 -1.37
CA GLY A 106 18.94 7.09 -1.34
C GLY A 106 18.81 6.25 -0.07
N GLN A 107 19.84 5.48 0.29
CA GLN A 107 19.82 4.68 1.51
C GLN A 107 19.78 5.53 2.79
N ARG A 108 20.45 6.70 2.81
CA ARG A 108 20.34 7.65 3.93
C ARG A 108 18.91 8.16 4.08
N LEU A 109 18.21 8.44 2.98
CA LEU A 109 16.82 8.87 3.00
C LEU A 109 15.90 7.77 3.53
N VAL A 110 16.05 6.52 3.06
CA VAL A 110 15.28 5.37 3.57
C VAL A 110 15.47 5.20 5.08
N ARG A 111 16.71 5.29 5.57
CA ARG A 111 17.01 5.28 7.01
C ARG A 111 16.34 6.43 7.75
N ALA A 112 16.38 7.65 7.20
CA ALA A 112 15.77 8.82 7.81
C ALA A 112 14.24 8.72 7.89
N LEU A 113 13.59 8.01 6.97
CA LEU A 113 12.14 7.79 6.96
C LEU A 113 11.67 6.65 7.89
N GLN A 114 12.59 5.81 8.37
CA GLN A 114 12.24 4.66 9.22
C GLN A 114 11.47 5.04 10.50
N PRO A 115 11.86 6.08 11.28
CA PRO A 115 11.10 6.48 12.47
C PRO A 115 9.68 6.94 12.15
N LEU A 116 9.49 7.62 11.01
CA LEU A 116 8.17 8.05 10.55
C LEU A 116 7.28 6.84 10.23
N CYS A 117 7.81 5.82 9.56
CA CYS A 117 7.10 4.57 9.28
C CYS A 117 6.64 3.89 10.59
N GLY A 118 7.52 3.84 11.60
CA GLY A 118 7.19 3.28 12.91
C GLY A 118 6.11 4.06 13.66
N GLY A 119 6.15 5.39 13.58
CA GLY A 119 5.13 6.27 14.17
C GLY A 119 3.77 6.15 13.47
N LEU A 120 3.76 6.11 12.13
CA LEU A 120 2.56 5.90 11.33
C LEU A 120 1.94 4.51 11.58
N ALA A 121 2.76 3.47 11.69
CA ALA A 121 2.28 2.14 12.02
C ALA A 121 1.60 2.09 13.40
N GLY A 122 2.17 2.78 14.40
CA GLY A 122 1.55 2.91 15.71
C GLY A 122 0.18 3.58 15.64
N ARG A 123 0.05 4.68 14.88
CA ARG A 123 -1.24 5.35 14.68
C ARG A 123 -2.25 4.49 13.94
N ALA A 124 -1.84 3.87 12.83
CA ALA A 124 -2.74 3.07 12.00
C ALA A 124 -3.34 1.88 12.77
N VAL A 125 -2.57 1.23 13.65
CA VAL A 125 -3.06 0.12 14.49
C VAL A 125 -4.06 0.58 15.54
N ALA A 126 -4.01 1.86 15.93
CA ALA A 126 -4.92 2.45 16.91
C ALA A 126 -6.14 3.16 16.27
N SER A 127 -6.28 3.10 14.95
CA SER A 127 -7.30 3.81 14.17
C SER A 127 -8.24 2.86 13.43
N THR A 128 -9.38 3.36 13.00
CA THR A 128 -10.38 2.60 12.22
C THR A 128 -10.57 3.19 10.82
N LEU A 129 -11.44 2.57 10.01
CA LEU A 129 -11.82 3.15 8.72
C LEU A 129 -12.62 4.46 8.86
N ASP A 130 -13.18 4.76 10.03
CA ASP A 130 -13.86 6.04 10.27
C ASP A 130 -12.86 7.21 10.34
N ASP A 131 -11.58 6.92 10.59
CA ASP A 131 -10.49 7.90 10.58
C ASP A 131 -9.93 8.15 9.15
N LEU A 132 -10.51 7.52 8.12
CA LEU A 132 -10.09 7.75 6.74
C LEU A 132 -10.24 9.21 6.36
N SER A 133 -9.15 9.78 5.86
CA SER A 133 -9.13 11.12 5.29
C SER A 133 -8.24 11.16 4.07
N ALA A 134 -8.68 11.90 3.05
CA ALA A 134 -7.88 12.21 1.87
C ALA A 134 -7.56 13.71 1.90
N THR A 135 -6.34 14.04 2.32
CA THR A 135 -5.82 15.42 2.32
C THR A 135 -4.60 15.58 1.42
N THR A 136 -4.38 14.60 0.54
CA THR A 136 -3.22 14.50 -0.36
C THR A 136 -3.50 15.12 -1.73
N PHE A 137 -4.19 16.26 -1.78
CA PHE A 137 -4.70 16.87 -3.02
C PHE A 137 -3.65 17.00 -4.13
N LEU A 138 -2.42 17.42 -3.80
CA LEU A 138 -1.35 17.57 -4.78
C LEU A 138 -0.90 16.22 -5.35
N ALA A 139 -0.83 15.17 -4.53
CA ALA A 139 -0.47 13.83 -4.99
C ALA A 139 -1.60 13.24 -5.84
N ASP A 140 -2.86 13.47 -5.46
CA ASP A 140 -4.02 13.00 -6.21
C ASP A 140 -4.09 13.67 -7.59
N ILE A 141 -3.90 14.99 -7.65
CA ILE A 141 -3.82 15.74 -8.92
C ILE A 141 -2.63 15.26 -9.76
N ALA A 142 -1.46 15.05 -9.16
CA ALA A 142 -0.30 14.55 -9.89
C ALA A 142 -0.55 13.15 -10.49
N ALA A 143 -1.23 12.27 -9.75
CA ALA A 143 -1.64 10.95 -10.25
C ALA A 143 -2.62 11.09 -11.43
N MET A 144 -3.62 11.97 -11.35
CA MET A 144 -4.55 12.25 -12.46
C MET A 144 -3.82 12.84 -13.69
N GLN A 145 -2.83 13.70 -13.49
CA GLN A 145 -2.03 14.27 -14.58
C GLN A 145 -1.16 13.20 -15.25
N HIS A 146 -0.56 12.30 -14.46
CA HIS A 146 0.25 11.19 -14.96
C HIS A 146 -0.51 10.32 -15.99
N GLU A 147 -1.83 10.16 -15.82
CA GLU A 147 -2.66 9.39 -16.77
C GLU A 147 -2.66 9.96 -18.19
N THR A 148 -2.44 11.28 -18.31
CA THR A 148 -2.48 12.02 -19.58
C THR A 148 -1.09 12.43 -20.09
N GLN A 149 -0.04 12.05 -19.38
CA GLN A 149 1.33 12.44 -19.71
C GLN A 149 1.80 11.70 -20.97
N TYR A 150 2.28 12.44 -21.97
CA TYR A 150 2.70 11.89 -23.27
C TYR A 150 3.89 10.93 -23.15
N SER A 151 4.91 11.28 -22.34
CA SER A 151 6.11 10.46 -22.13
C SER A 151 6.17 9.98 -20.69
N ARG A 152 6.21 8.67 -20.49
CA ARG A 152 6.15 8.02 -19.17
C ARG A 152 7.18 6.91 -19.08
N ILE A 153 7.90 6.89 -17.95
CA ILE A 153 8.91 5.86 -17.62
C ILE A 153 8.31 4.80 -16.67
N PHE A 154 7.28 5.18 -15.90
CA PHE A 154 6.55 4.33 -14.97
C PHE A 154 5.11 4.11 -15.47
N ARG A 155 4.51 3.00 -15.01
CA ARG A 155 3.17 2.58 -15.47
C ARG A 155 2.05 3.38 -14.80
N THR A 156 2.23 3.76 -13.54
CA THR A 156 1.32 4.53 -12.67
C THR A 156 2.12 5.32 -11.65
#